data_AF-A0A852W901-F1
#
_entry.id   AF-A0A852W901-F1
#
_cell.length_a   1.000
_cell.length_b   1.000
_cell.length_c   1.000
_cell.angle_alpha   90.00
_cell.angle_beta   90.00
_cell.angle_gamma   90.00
#
_symmetry.space_group_name_H-M   'P 1'
#
loop_
_entity.id
_entity.type
_entity.pdbx_description
1 polymer ?
#
loop_
_entity_poly.entity_id
_entity_poly.type
_entity_poly.pdbx_seq_one_letter_code
_entity_poly.pdbx_strand_id
1 'polypeptide(L)'
;MGTNTYRPGGIELGEELAFGSLFTLSERMRPDRTAVELPEGFNKAQVDHVYESSQRWREWPTIPCEVDGREKVLSHRRYAWGWAGFICDVGVAGVKLVAVDVEPDTIALRTVRTPQTYGFDPSQRLSVSDLHEQADLAGDARLPLPWADTVHPDQQALIDHHGLG
;
A
#
# COMPACT_ATOMS: atom_id res chain seq x y z
N MET A 1 -4.63 -0.03 29.13
CA MET A 1 -5.14 -1.21 28.37
C MET A 1 -4.13 -1.48 27.27
N GLY A 2 -3.51 -2.65 27.24
CA GLY A 2 -2.42 -2.94 26.31
C GLY A 2 -2.97 -3.25 24.91
N THR A 3 -2.62 -2.43 23.93
CA THR A 3 -2.81 -2.74 22.51
C THR A 3 -1.84 -3.86 22.15
N ASN A 4 -2.37 -5.02 21.78
CA ASN A 4 -1.59 -6.20 21.45
C ASN A 4 -0.89 -5.98 20.08
N THR A 5 0.24 -5.28 20.09
CA THR A 5 1.03 -4.89 18.90
C THR A 5 2.01 -5.95 18.43
N TYR A 6 2.15 -7.06 19.16
CA TYR A 6 3.18 -8.06 18.94
C TYR A 6 2.60 -9.36 18.35
N ARG A 7 3.15 -9.82 17.22
CA ARG A 7 2.77 -11.08 16.56
C ARG A 7 3.86 -12.16 16.71
N PRO A 8 3.52 -13.46 16.57
CA PRO A 8 4.50 -14.53 16.58
C PRO A 8 5.47 -14.35 15.40
N GLY A 9 6.74 -14.05 15.68
CA GLY A 9 7.76 -13.72 14.67
C GLY A 9 8.60 -12.49 15.00
N GLY A 10 8.21 -11.70 16.02
CA GLY A 10 8.99 -10.55 16.49
C GLY A 10 8.73 -9.23 15.76
N ILE A 11 8.01 -9.28 14.63
CA ILE A 11 7.63 -8.10 13.86
C ILE A 11 6.40 -7.45 14.50
N GLU A 12 6.48 -6.14 14.72
CA GLU A 12 5.34 -5.37 15.21
C GLU A 12 4.31 -5.16 14.10
N LEU A 13 3.02 -5.18 14.47
CA LEU A 13 1.93 -4.99 13.51
C LEU A 13 2.10 -3.70 12.68
N GLY A 14 2.60 -2.62 13.28
CA GLY A 14 2.87 -1.36 12.57
C GLY A 14 3.94 -1.48 11.49
N GLU A 15 5.00 -2.27 11.73
CA GLU A 15 6.05 -2.52 10.74
C GLU A 15 5.53 -3.38 9.58
N GLU A 16 4.75 -4.44 9.89
CA GLU A 16 4.11 -5.30 8.88
C GLU A 16 3.17 -4.47 7.98
N LEU A 17 2.35 -3.60 8.59
CA LEU A 17 1.44 -2.72 7.87
C LEU A 17 2.18 -1.66 7.05
N ALA A 18 3.26 -1.08 7.59
CA ALA A 18 4.09 -0.10 6.89
C ALA A 18 4.74 -0.71 5.65
N PHE A 19 5.39 -1.88 5.80
CA PHE A 19 6.01 -2.60 4.69
C PHE A 19 4.96 -2.95 3.64
N GLY A 20 3.87 -3.59 4.05
CA GLY A 20 2.84 -4.05 3.13
C GLY A 20 2.16 -2.91 2.36
N SER A 21 1.97 -1.75 2.99
CA SER A 21 1.35 -0.58 2.35
C SER A 21 2.31 0.09 1.37
N LEU A 22 3.55 0.37 1.80
CA LEU A 22 4.52 1.04 0.95
C LEU A 22 4.99 0.14 -0.19
N PHE A 23 5.13 -1.17 0.01
CA PHE A 23 5.40 -2.12 -1.07
C PHE A 23 4.31 -2.07 -2.14
N THR A 24 3.04 -2.09 -1.72
CA THR A 24 1.89 -2.05 -2.64
C THR A 24 1.87 -0.75 -3.44
N LEU A 25 2.14 0.39 -2.78
CA LEU A 25 2.28 1.68 -3.47
C LEU A 25 3.45 1.65 -4.45
N SER A 26 4.64 1.21 -4.04
CA SER A 26 5.84 1.18 -4.87
C SER A 26 5.68 0.34 -6.14
N GLU A 27 5.02 -0.82 -6.04
CA GLU A 27 4.68 -1.64 -7.20
C GLU A 27 3.65 -0.94 -8.10
N ARG A 28 2.63 -0.29 -7.53
CA ARG A 28 1.59 0.42 -8.30
C ARG A 28 2.09 1.70 -8.97
N MET A 29 3.13 2.33 -8.41
CA MET A 29 3.78 3.50 -9.00
C MET A 29 4.86 3.12 -10.02
N ARG A 30 5.17 1.82 -10.19
CA ARG A 30 6.22 1.40 -11.12
C ARG A 30 5.81 1.75 -12.57
N PRO A 31 6.70 2.39 -13.36
CA PRO A 31 6.46 2.58 -14.78
C PRO A 31 6.34 1.24 -15.51
N ASP A 32 5.64 1.23 -16.63
CA ASP A 32 5.58 0.08 -17.51
C ASP A 32 6.99 -0.21 -18.04
N ARG A 33 7.45 -1.44 -17.84
CA ARG A 33 8.78 -1.91 -18.27
C ARG A 33 8.94 -1.91 -19.79
N THR A 34 7.83 -1.87 -20.54
CA THR A 34 7.85 -1.74 -22.00
C THR A 34 7.99 -0.28 -22.45
N ALA A 35 7.67 0.68 -21.59
CA ALA A 35 7.74 2.12 -21.88
C ALA A 35 9.02 2.78 -21.31
N VAL A 36 9.54 2.26 -20.19
CA VAL A 36 10.70 2.82 -19.49
C VAL A 36 11.71 1.72 -19.18
N GLU A 37 12.96 1.94 -19.57
CA GLU A 37 14.09 1.10 -19.18
C GLU A 37 14.60 1.54 -17.80
N LEU A 38 14.39 0.68 -16.80
CA LEU A 38 14.91 0.89 -15.45
C LEU A 38 16.28 0.22 -15.32
N PRO A 39 17.24 0.82 -14.61
CA PRO A 39 18.58 0.26 -14.49
C PRO A 39 18.56 -1.09 -13.77
N GLU A 40 19.55 -1.92 -14.09
CA GLU A 40 19.77 -3.17 -13.37
C GLU A 40 19.91 -2.89 -11.86
N GLY A 41 19.27 -3.71 -11.03
CA GLY A 41 19.27 -3.51 -9.58
C GLY A 41 18.17 -2.60 -9.03
N PHE A 42 17.41 -1.88 -9.87
CA PHE A 42 16.32 -1.00 -9.40
C PHE A 42 15.28 -1.73 -8.53
N ASN A 43 14.90 -2.96 -8.90
CA ASN A 43 13.95 -3.75 -8.11
C ASN A 43 14.48 -3.99 -6.68
N LYS A 44 15.78 -4.25 -6.53
CA LYS A 44 16.40 -4.44 -5.22
C LYS A 44 16.42 -3.13 -4.44
N ALA A 45 16.87 -2.03 -5.06
CA ALA A 45 16.87 -0.70 -4.44
C ALA A 45 15.47 -0.30 -3.93
N GLN A 46 14.42 -0.58 -4.71
CA GLN A 46 13.05 -0.33 -4.29
C GLN A 46 12.64 -1.17 -3.08
N VAL A 47 12.96 -2.47 -3.06
CA VAL A 47 12.63 -3.35 -1.91
C VAL A 47 13.41 -2.94 -0.66
N ASP A 48 14.69 -2.60 -0.81
CA ASP A 48 15.55 -2.13 0.29
C ASP A 48 14.96 -0.82 0.87
N HIS A 49 14.57 0.14 0.02
CA HIS A 49 13.91 1.36 0.45
C HIS A 49 12.61 1.11 1.23
N VAL A 50 11.75 0.22 0.72
CA VAL A 50 10.50 -0.15 1.39
C VAL A 50 10.80 -0.76 2.77
N TYR A 51 11.78 -1.66 2.83
CA TYR A 51 12.17 -2.33 4.06
C TYR A 51 12.69 -1.34 5.11
N GLU A 52 13.70 -0.52 4.77
CA GLU A 52 14.27 0.49 5.66
C GLU A 52 13.24 1.52 6.14
N SER A 53 12.37 1.97 5.22
CA SER A 53 11.27 2.88 5.54
C SER A 53 10.28 2.26 6.53
N SER A 54 9.99 0.96 6.38
CA SER A 54 9.07 0.23 7.24
C SER A 54 9.63 0.02 8.65
N GLN A 55 10.94 -0.21 8.81
CA GLN A 55 11.57 -0.29 10.13
C GLN A 55 11.44 1.02 10.92
N ARG A 56 11.37 2.16 10.21
CA ARG A 56 11.19 3.50 10.76
C ARG A 56 9.74 3.98 10.73
N TRP A 57 8.78 3.05 10.70
CA TRP A 57 7.34 3.38 10.58
C TRP A 57 6.83 4.35 11.65
N ARG A 58 7.43 4.34 12.85
CA ARG A 58 7.06 5.25 13.95
C ARG A 58 7.38 6.71 13.67
N GLU A 59 8.29 6.96 12.73
CA GLU A 59 8.69 8.31 12.31
C GLU A 59 7.84 8.82 11.15
N TRP A 60 6.93 7.99 10.63
CA TRP A 60 6.04 8.42 9.56
C TRP A 60 5.11 9.52 10.07
N PRO A 61 4.83 10.55 9.24
CA PRO A 61 3.80 11.54 9.52
C PRO A 61 2.48 10.87 9.90
N THR A 62 1.80 11.45 10.88
CA THR A 62 0.50 11.00 11.33
C THR A 62 -0.54 12.10 11.22
N ILE A 63 -1.77 11.69 10.93
CA ILE A 63 -2.93 12.58 10.89
C ILE A 63 -4.13 11.92 11.58
N PRO A 64 -5.03 12.71 12.18
CA PRO A 64 -6.31 12.18 12.63
C PRO A 64 -7.13 11.75 11.40
N CYS A 65 -7.87 10.65 11.55
CA CYS A 65 -8.82 10.15 10.56
C CYS A 65 -10.03 9.56 11.27
N GLU A 66 -11.12 9.36 10.54
CA GLU A 66 -12.35 8.81 11.11
C GLU A 66 -12.56 7.34 10.71
N VAL A 67 -12.80 6.47 11.68
CA VAL A 67 -13.18 5.06 11.45
C VAL A 67 -14.44 4.76 12.25
N ASP A 68 -15.53 4.42 11.56
CA ASP A 68 -16.84 4.14 12.17
C ASP A 68 -17.30 5.23 13.16
N GLY A 69 -17.11 6.51 12.79
CA GLY A 69 -17.47 7.67 13.60
C GLY A 69 -16.55 7.90 14.81
N ARG A 70 -15.40 7.21 14.89
CA ARG A 70 -14.40 7.38 15.94
C ARG A 70 -13.11 7.93 15.36
N GLU A 71 -12.50 8.89 16.06
CA GLU A 71 -11.19 9.39 15.70
C GLU A 71 -10.12 8.30 15.92
N LYS A 72 -9.25 8.13 14.93
CA LYS A 72 -8.10 7.22 14.89
C LYS A 72 -6.90 7.95 14.30
N VAL A 73 -5.73 7.33 14.40
CA VAL A 73 -4.48 7.85 13.84
C VAL A 73 -4.11 7.06 12.59
N LEU A 74 -3.96 7.77 11.47
CA LEU A 74 -3.43 7.26 10.22
C LEU A 74 -1.96 7.66 10.11
N SER A 75 -1.06 6.67 10.08
CA SER A 75 0.34 6.86 9.71
C SER A 75 0.46 6.79 8.19
N HIS A 76 1.16 7.72 7.57
CA HIS A 76 1.25 7.76 6.11
C HIS A 76 2.63 8.19 5.61
N ARG A 77 2.93 7.81 4.36
CA ARG A 77 4.14 8.20 3.64
C ARG A 77 3.83 8.42 2.17
N ARG A 78 4.32 9.54 1.64
CA ARG A 78 4.23 9.85 0.21
C ARG A 78 5.36 9.15 -0.53
N TYR A 79 5.06 8.68 -1.74
CA TYR A 79 6.03 8.15 -2.66
C TYR A 79 5.45 8.19 -4.07
N ALA A 80 6.22 8.79 -4.99
CA ALA A 80 5.78 9.09 -6.34
C ALA A 80 4.45 9.86 -6.38
N TRP A 81 3.54 9.48 -7.28
CA TRP A 81 2.26 10.15 -7.47
C TRP A 81 1.21 9.88 -6.37
N GLY A 82 1.58 9.17 -5.30
CA GLY A 82 0.61 8.76 -4.30
C GLY A 82 1.16 8.70 -2.89
N TRP A 83 0.39 8.05 -2.04
CA TRP A 83 0.77 7.79 -0.66
C TRP A 83 0.23 6.46 -0.19
N ALA A 84 0.94 5.91 0.80
CA ALA A 84 0.62 4.68 1.49
C ALA A 84 0.44 5.01 2.96
N GLY A 85 -0.49 4.33 3.62
CA GLY A 85 -0.67 4.51 5.04
C GLY A 85 -1.37 3.34 5.68
N PHE A 86 -1.44 3.38 7.00
CA PHE A 86 -2.09 2.34 7.77
C PHE A 86 -2.66 2.87 9.08
N ILE A 87 -3.63 2.13 9.61
CA ILE A 87 -4.24 2.37 10.91
C ILE A 87 -4.10 1.07 11.71
N CYS A 88 -3.30 1.08 12.78
CA CYS A 88 -3.10 -0.10 13.62
C CYS A 88 -4.34 -0.43 14.47
N ASP A 89 -5.06 0.59 14.93
CA ASP A 89 -6.16 0.46 15.89
C ASP A 89 -7.52 0.26 15.22
N VAL A 90 -7.57 -0.71 14.29
CA VAL A 90 -8.79 -1.17 13.61
C VAL A 90 -8.81 -2.70 13.59
N GLY A 91 -9.77 -3.28 14.30
CA GLY A 91 -9.88 -4.74 14.43
C GLY A 91 -8.61 -5.37 15.02
N VAL A 92 -8.32 -6.61 14.63
CA VAL A 92 -7.14 -7.37 15.10
C VAL A 92 -5.95 -7.31 14.13
N ALA A 93 -6.15 -6.74 12.94
CA ALA A 93 -5.17 -6.77 11.85
C ALA A 93 -4.78 -5.37 11.34
N GLY A 94 -5.44 -4.31 11.80
CA GLY A 94 -5.29 -2.98 11.23
C GLY A 94 -5.82 -2.89 9.80
N VAL A 95 -5.61 -1.74 9.18
CA VAL A 95 -5.99 -1.47 7.79
C VAL A 95 -4.81 -0.86 7.05
N LYS A 96 -4.58 -1.30 5.82
CA LYS A 96 -3.63 -0.70 4.86
C LYS A 96 -4.38 0.14 3.84
N LEU A 97 -3.80 1.25 3.45
CA LEU A 97 -4.36 2.21 2.50
C LEU A 97 -3.29 2.58 1.48
N VAL A 98 -3.68 2.65 0.22
CA VAL A 98 -2.87 3.17 -0.89
C VAL A 98 -3.81 4.04 -1.72
N ALA A 99 -3.41 5.28 -1.97
CA ALA A 99 -4.22 6.22 -2.73
C ALA A 99 -3.38 7.11 -3.65
N VAL A 100 -4.03 7.59 -4.70
CA VAL A 100 -3.54 8.51 -5.72
C VAL A 100 -4.64 9.54 -5.94
N ASP A 101 -4.27 10.80 -6.17
CA ASP A 101 -5.20 11.93 -6.40
C ASP A 101 -6.20 12.21 -5.26
N VAL A 102 -5.89 11.71 -4.06
CA VAL A 102 -6.67 11.92 -2.84
C VAL A 102 -5.71 12.24 -1.71
N GLU A 103 -6.00 13.25 -0.90
CA GLU A 103 -5.14 13.61 0.23
C GLU A 103 -5.40 12.72 1.46
N PRO A 104 -4.37 12.38 2.25
CA PRO A 104 -4.52 11.53 3.43
C PRO A 104 -5.56 12.03 4.44
N ASP A 105 -5.70 13.35 4.60
CA ASP A 105 -6.59 14.01 5.58
C ASP A 105 -8.08 13.95 5.19
N THR A 106 -8.39 13.49 3.98
CA THR A 106 -9.77 13.30 3.50
C THR A 106 -10.35 11.92 3.83
N ILE A 107 -9.55 11.03 4.43
CA ILE A 107 -9.92 9.63 4.61
C ILE A 107 -10.90 9.44 5.78
N ALA A 108 -12.04 8.83 5.46
CA ALA A 108 -12.96 8.28 6.43
C ALA A 108 -13.31 6.83 6.06
N LEU A 109 -13.20 5.93 7.02
CA LEU A 109 -13.52 4.51 6.85
C LEU A 109 -14.84 4.15 7.53
N ARG A 110 -15.56 3.24 6.88
CA ARG A 110 -16.83 2.68 7.35
C ARG A 110 -16.82 1.17 7.18
N THR A 111 -17.16 0.47 8.25
CA THR A 111 -17.36 -0.97 8.21
C THR A 111 -18.64 -1.29 7.44
N VAL A 112 -18.48 -1.97 6.31
CA VAL A 112 -19.60 -2.51 5.54
C VAL A 112 -20.14 -3.75 6.24
N ARG A 113 -21.39 -3.70 6.72
CA ARG A 113 -22.04 -4.81 7.42
C ARG A 113 -22.76 -5.79 6.50
N THR A 114 -23.05 -5.39 5.28
CA THR A 114 -23.71 -6.21 4.25
C THR A 114 -22.85 -6.23 2.98
N PRO A 115 -21.67 -6.87 3.02
CA PRO A 115 -20.70 -6.83 1.91
C PRO A 115 -21.26 -7.43 0.61
N GLN A 116 -22.28 -8.29 0.71
CA GLN A 116 -22.95 -8.91 -0.45
C GLN A 116 -23.59 -7.86 -1.37
N THR A 117 -23.96 -6.68 -0.84
CA THR A 117 -24.44 -5.55 -1.65
C THR A 117 -23.39 -5.05 -2.65
N TYR A 118 -22.11 -5.33 -2.39
CA TYR A 118 -20.97 -4.98 -3.26
C TYR A 118 -20.43 -6.19 -4.03
N GLY A 119 -21.19 -7.29 -4.11
CA GLY A 119 -20.74 -8.52 -4.76
C GLY A 119 -19.60 -9.24 -4.03
N PHE A 120 -19.35 -8.88 -2.76
CA PHE A 120 -18.33 -9.51 -1.93
C PHE A 120 -18.99 -10.32 -0.81
N ASP A 121 -18.82 -11.63 -0.81
CA ASP A 121 -19.30 -12.49 0.27
C ASP A 121 -18.13 -13.14 1.02
N PRO A 122 -17.69 -12.58 2.16
CA PRO A 122 -16.57 -13.13 2.92
C PRO A 122 -16.89 -14.48 3.57
N SER A 123 -18.15 -14.93 3.56
CA SER A 123 -18.54 -16.24 4.04
C SER A 123 -18.37 -17.35 2.99
N GLN A 124 -18.25 -16.98 1.71
CA GLN A 124 -17.96 -17.94 0.65
C GLN A 124 -16.49 -18.32 0.69
N ARG A 125 -16.20 -19.61 0.46
CA ARG A 125 -14.82 -20.05 0.27
C ARG A 125 -14.32 -19.51 -1.05
N LEU A 126 -13.34 -18.62 -1.01
CA LEU A 126 -12.55 -18.27 -2.19
C LEU A 126 -11.80 -19.52 -2.64
N SER A 127 -12.10 -20.03 -3.83
CA SER A 127 -11.26 -21.04 -4.47
C SER A 127 -10.17 -20.38 -5.31
N VAL A 128 -9.04 -21.06 -5.46
CA VAL A 128 -7.94 -20.59 -6.32
C VAL A 128 -8.40 -20.44 -7.77
N SER A 129 -9.35 -21.27 -8.21
CA SER A 129 -9.96 -21.19 -9.54
C SER A 129 -10.74 -19.88 -9.71
N ASP A 130 -11.52 -19.46 -8.71
CA ASP A 130 -12.28 -18.20 -8.75
C ASP A 130 -11.34 -16.98 -8.88
N LEU A 131 -10.17 -17.03 -8.21
CA LEU A 131 -9.16 -15.98 -8.31
C LEU A 131 -8.50 -15.91 -9.69
N HIS A 132 -8.29 -17.05 -10.36
CA HIS A 132 -7.74 -17.10 -11.72
C HIS A 132 -8.74 -16.58 -12.75
N GLU A 133 -10.00 -17.01 -12.67
CA GLU A 133 -11.06 -16.57 -13.58
C GLU A 133 -11.28 -15.05 -13.49
N GLN A 134 -11.17 -14.46 -12.29
CA GLN A 134 -11.24 -13.00 -12.11
C GLN A 134 -9.99 -12.26 -12.60
N ALA A 135 -8.80 -12.88 -12.53
CA ALA A 135 -7.56 -12.27 -13.02
C ALA A 135 -7.58 -12.16 -14.55
N ASP A 136 -8.09 -13.18 -15.25
CA ASP A 136 -8.21 -13.19 -16.70
C ASP A 136 -9.21 -12.15 -17.22
N LEU A 137 -10.33 -11.96 -16.50
CA LEU A 137 -11.32 -10.90 -16.82
C LEU A 137 -10.78 -9.47 -16.63
N ALA A 138 -9.76 -9.28 -15.78
CA ALA A 138 -9.17 -7.98 -15.50
C ALA A 138 -8.10 -7.55 -16.53
N GLY A 139 -7.65 -8.45 -17.40
CA GLY A 139 -6.60 -8.19 -18.40
C GLY A 139 -6.98 -7.13 -19.43
N ASP A 140 -8.21 -7.16 -19.93
CA ASP A 140 -8.65 -6.31 -21.06
C ASP A 140 -9.19 -4.92 -20.64
N ALA A 141 -9.40 -4.66 -19.34
CA ALA A 141 -10.07 -3.45 -18.86
C ALA A 141 -9.21 -2.53 -17.98
N ARG A 142 -7.93 -2.85 -17.77
CA ARG A 142 -7.03 -1.98 -17.00
C ARG A 142 -6.62 -0.80 -17.87
N LEU A 143 -7.28 0.33 -17.67
CA LEU A 143 -6.81 1.61 -18.19
C LEU A 143 -5.32 1.79 -17.80
N PRO A 144 -4.46 2.19 -18.75
CA PRO A 144 -3.06 2.44 -18.44
C PRO A 144 -3.00 3.51 -17.34
N LEU A 145 -2.11 3.30 -16.37
CA LEU A 145 -1.88 4.32 -15.35
C LEU A 145 -1.32 5.56 -16.04
N PRO A 146 -1.78 6.78 -15.72
CA PRO A 146 -1.34 8.01 -16.38
C PRO A 146 0.18 8.27 -16.33
N TRP A 147 0.86 7.62 -15.39
CA TRP A 147 2.30 7.74 -15.14
C TRP A 147 3.12 6.53 -15.64
N ALA A 148 2.53 5.65 -16.45
CA ALA A 148 3.18 4.41 -16.87
C ALA A 148 4.43 4.61 -17.75
N ASP A 149 4.59 5.76 -18.40
CA ASP A 149 5.68 6.05 -19.35
C ASP A 149 6.76 6.99 -18.79
N THR A 150 6.67 7.37 -17.52
CA THR A 150 7.51 8.41 -16.92
C THR A 150 8.17 7.90 -15.65
N VAL A 151 9.43 8.28 -15.41
CA VAL A 151 10.11 8.06 -14.12
C VAL A 151 9.82 9.22 -13.19
N HIS A 152 9.29 8.94 -12.00
CA HIS A 152 9.05 9.97 -10.99
C HIS A 152 10.38 10.46 -10.36
N PRO A 153 10.51 11.73 -9.94
CA PRO A 153 11.67 12.21 -9.17
C PRO A 153 12.05 11.33 -7.97
N ASP A 154 11.09 10.86 -7.18
CA ASP A 154 11.35 9.90 -6.08
C ASP A 154 12.00 8.58 -6.56
N GLN A 155 11.60 8.08 -7.73
CA GLN A 155 12.20 6.89 -8.32
C GLN A 155 13.61 7.17 -8.82
N GLN A 156 13.82 8.35 -9.42
CA GLN A 156 15.16 8.82 -9.79
C GLN A 156 16.06 8.98 -8.57
N ALA A 157 15.54 9.54 -7.47
CA ALA A 157 16.28 9.67 -6.22
C ALA A 157 16.71 8.30 -5.65
N LEU A 158 15.89 7.25 -5.82
CA LEU A 158 16.30 5.89 -5.47
C LEU A 158 17.41 5.37 -6.39
N ILE A 159 17.33 5.60 -7.69
CA ILE A 159 18.39 5.23 -8.65
C ILE A 159 19.71 5.89 -8.24
N ASP A 160 19.68 7.20 -7.97
CA ASP A 160 20.85 8.00 -7.62
C ASP A 160 21.43 7.57 -6.27
N HIS A 161 20.57 7.36 -5.25
CA HIS A 161 20.99 6.95 -3.91
C HIS A 161 21.74 5.61 -3.91
N HIS A 162 21.32 4.69 -4.79
CA HIS A 162 21.94 3.36 -4.92
C HIS A 162 23.05 3.30 -5.98
N GLY A 163 23.38 4.41 -6.64
CA GLY A 163 24.44 4.48 -7.65
C GLY A 163 24.15 3.61 -8.89
N LEU A 164 22.89 3.58 -9.33
CA LEU A 164 22.44 2.74 -10.44
C LEU A 164 22.42 3.49 -11.80
N GLY A 165 22.84 4.75 -11.83
CA GLY A 165 22.83 5.64 -13.01
C GLY A 165 24.19 5.87 -13.66
#